data_AF-A0A518G444-F1
#
_entry.id   AF-A0A518G444-F1
#
_cell.length_a   1.000
_cell.length_b   1.000
_cell.length_c   1.000
_cell.angle_alpha   90.00
_cell.angle_beta   90.00
_cell.angle_gamma   90.00
#
_symmetry.space_group_name_H-M   'P 1'
#
loop_
_entity.id
_entity.type
_entity.pdbx_description
1 polymer ?
#
loop_
_entity_poly.entity_id
_entity_poly.type
_entity_poly.pdbx_seq_one_letter_code
_entity_poly.pdbx_strand_id
1 'polypeptide(L)' 'MNAPTKVVSLLALGAVIVPCLLFFAGAMELDIVKWLALGGTIAWFIATPLWMSRKLPVDATEVEI' A
#
# COMPACT_ATOMS: atom_id res chain seq x y z
N MET A 1 -15.35 7.47 7.07
CA MET A 1 -14.64 6.17 7.13
C MET A 1 -14.94 5.43 5.84
N ASN A 2 -14.02 5.41 4.89
CA ASN A 2 -14.29 4.78 3.59
C ASN A 2 -13.74 3.34 3.64
N ALA A 3 -14.55 2.40 4.10
CA ALA A 3 -14.21 0.96 4.13
C ALA A 3 -13.65 0.42 2.78
N PRO A 4 -14.12 0.88 1.59
CA PRO A 4 -13.63 0.37 0.31
C PRO A 4 -12.15 0.66 0.07
N THR A 5 -11.65 1.86 0.38
CA THR A 5 -10.25 2.24 0.15
C THR A 5 -9.27 1.49 1.04
N LYS A 6 -9.70 1.10 2.25
CA LYS A 6 -8.92 0.21 3.12
C LYS A 6 -8.78 -1.19 2.53
N VAL A 7 -9.87 -1.77 2.02
CA VAL A 7 -9.85 -3.09 1.39
C VAL A 7 -8.97 -3.09 0.16
N VAL A 8 -9.09 -2.07 -0.70
CA VAL A 8 -8.25 -1.92 -1.89
C VAL A 8 -6.77 -1.78 -1.52
N SER A 9 -6.44 -0.99 -0.50
CA SER A 9 -5.06 -0.86 0.01
C SER A 9 -4.53 -2.20 0.54
N LEU A 10 -5.33 -2.97 1.28
CA LEU A 10 -4.93 -4.30 1.76
C LEU A 10 -4.70 -5.30 0.62
N LEU A 11 -5.56 -5.30 -0.39
CA LEU A 11 -5.40 -6.15 -1.57
C LEU A 11 -4.16 -5.76 -2.38
N ALA A 12 -3.91 -4.45 -2.55
CA ALA A 12 -2.71 -3.95 -3.21
C ALA A 12 -1.42 -4.37 -2.48
N LEU A 13 -1.43 -4.32 -1.14
CA LEU A 13 -0.33 -4.81 -0.31
C LEU A 13 -0.15 -6.33 -0.46
N GLY A 14 -1.25 -7.08 -0.47
CA GLY A 14 -1.25 -8.53 -0.72
C GLY A 14 -0.64 -8.88 -2.09
N ALA A 15 -0.94 -8.09 -3.12
CA ALA A 15 -0.39 -8.26 -4.46
C ALA A 15 1.13 -8.01 -4.53
N VAL A 16 1.74 -7.37 -3.53
CA VAL A 16 3.20 -7.24 -3.42
C VAL A 16 3.81 -8.43 -2.69
N ILE A 17 3.18 -8.88 -1.61
CA ILE A 17 3.74 -9.90 -0.71
C ILE A 17 3.53 -11.32 -1.27
N VAL A 18 2.32 -11.63 -1.74
CA VAL A 18 1.93 -12.99 -2.15
C VAL A 18 2.78 -13.49 -3.33
N PRO A 19 3.02 -12.71 -4.41
CA PRO A 19 3.86 -13.17 -5.51
C PRO A 19 5.29 -13.44 -5.08
N CYS A 20 5.85 -12.64 -4.16
CA CYS A 20 7.18 -12.87 -3.61
C CYS A 20 7.26 -14.22 -2.88
N LEU A 21 6.25 -14.56 -2.08
CA LEU A 21 6.19 -15.87 -1.40
C LEU A 21 6.03 -17.02 -2.40
N LEU A 22 5.21 -16.85 -3.43
CA LEU A 22 5.01 -17.85 -4.48
C LEU A 22 6.28 -18.07 -5.32
N PHE A 23 7.07 -17.02 -5.56
CA PHE A 23 8.38 -17.12 -6.19
C PHE A 23 9.34 -17.98 -5.35
N PHE A 24 9.43 -17.71 -4.04
CA PHE A 24 10.26 -18.51 -3.14
C PHE A 24 9.81 -19.97 -3.06
N ALA A 25 8.51 -20.23 -3.20
CA ALA A 25 7.96 -21.59 -3.27
C ALA A 25 8.18 -22.27 -4.63
N GLY A 26 8.79 -21.60 -5.62
CA GLY A 26 8.99 -22.12 -6.97
C GLY A 26 7.70 -22.22 -7.80
N ALA A 27 6.62 -21.59 -7.36
CA ALA A 27 5.29 -21.65 -7.99
C ALA A 27 5.04 -20.52 -9.01
N MET A 28 5.98 -19.57 -9.15
CA MET A 28 5.85 -18.41 -10.04
C MET A 28 7.21 -18.01 -10.59
N GLU A 29 7.24 -17.51 -11.83
CA GLU A 29 8.46 -16.96 -12.43
C GLU A 29 8.75 -15.54 -11.96
N LEU A 30 10.04 -15.19 -11.89
CA LEU A 30 10.50 -13.89 -11.38
C LEU A 30 9.97 -12.71 -12.20
N ASP A 31 9.77 -12.88 -13.51
CA ASP A 31 9.31 -11.81 -14.39
C ASP A 31 7.88 -11.36 -14.02
N ILE A 32 6.98 -12.34 -13.80
CA ILE A 32 5.60 -12.09 -13.38
C ILE A 32 5.57 -11.41 -12.00
N VAL A 33 6.42 -11.85 -11.08
CA VAL A 33 6.51 -11.32 -9.71
C VAL A 33 6.91 -9.84 -9.73
N LYS A 34 7.87 -9.46 -10.58
CA LYS A 34 8.31 -8.07 -10.73
C LYS A 34 7.18 -7.16 -11.19
N TRP A 35 6.43 -7.58 -12.22
CA TRP A 35 5.31 -6.80 -12.73
C TRP A 35 4.16 -6.69 -11.73
N LEU A 36 3.81 -7.77 -11.02
CA LEU A 36 2.80 -7.75 -9.97
C LEU A 36 3.20 -6.88 -8.78
N ALA A 37 4.45 -6.99 -8.31
CA ALA A 37 4.95 -6.17 -7.21
C ALA A 37 4.99 -4.69 -7.59
N LEU A 38 5.39 -4.35 -8.82
CA LEU A 38 5.38 -2.98 -9.32
C LEU A 38 3.96 -2.42 -9.38
N GLY A 39 3.03 -3.14 -10.00
CA GLY A 39 1.62 -2.74 -10.10
C GLY A 39 0.96 -2.61 -8.72
N GLY A 40 1.20 -3.58 -7.83
CA GLY A 40 0.73 -3.56 -6.45
C GLY A 40 1.26 -2.37 -5.65
N THR A 41 2.54 -2.03 -5.83
CA THR A 41 3.15 -0.86 -5.17
C THR A 41 2.52 0.45 -5.64
N ILE A 42 2.35 0.63 -6.95
CA ILE A 42 1.70 1.82 -7.52
C ILE A 42 0.26 1.94 -7.01
N ALA A 43 -0.51 0.84 -7.06
CA ALA A 43 -1.88 0.81 -6.56
C ALA A 43 -1.96 1.12 -5.06
N TRP A 44 -1.03 0.59 -4.27
CA TRP A 44 -0.95 0.84 -2.83
C TRP A 44 -0.61 2.29 -2.52
N PHE A 45 0.32 2.90 -3.26
CA PHE A 45 0.67 4.32 -3.11
C PHE A 45 -0.50 5.27 -3.41
N ILE A 46 -1.39 4.89 -4.34
CA ILE A 46 -2.60 5.67 -4.64
C ILE A 46 -3.67 5.42 -3.57
N ALA A 47 -3.90 4.16 -3.20
CA ALA A 47 -4.99 3.79 -2.30
C ALA A 47 -4.73 4.23 -0.84
N THR A 48 -3.50 4.12 -0.35
CA THR A 48 -3.16 4.31 1.06
C THR A 48 -3.38 5.75 1.56
N PRO A 49 -2.94 6.82 0.87
CA PRO A 49 -3.18 8.19 1.29
C PRO A 49 -4.66 8.58 1.37
N LEU A 50 -5.52 7.96 0.54
CA LEU A 50 -6.95 8.28 0.46
C LEU A 50 -7.74 7.93 1.73
N TRP A 51 -7.23 7.01 2.55
CA TRP A 51 -7.88 6.65 3.82
C TRP A 51 -6.98 6.85 5.03
N MET A 52 -5.66 6.84 4.86
CA MET A 52 -4.68 6.99 5.93
C MET A 52 -4.27 8.46 6.16
N SER A 53 -4.77 9.40 5.35
CA SER A 53 -4.58 10.83 5.62
C SER A 53 -5.04 11.19 7.03
N ARG A 54 -4.06 11.51 7.87
CA ARG A 54 -4.29 12.00 9.22
C ARG A 54 -4.69 13.46 9.10
N LYS A 55 -5.77 13.87 9.78
CA LYS A 55 -5.91 15.27 10.16
C LYS A 55 -4.75 15.54 11.11
N LEU A 56 -3.78 16.35 10.68
CA LEU A 56 -2.76 16.86 11.60
C LEU A 56 -3.52 17.57 12.72
N PRO A 57 -3.35 17.19 14.00
CA PRO A 57 -3.78 18.07 15.07
C PRO A 57 -3.02 19.38 14.84
N VAL A 58 -3.76 20.47 14.81
CA VAL A 58 -3.22 21.80 14.65
C VAL A 58 -2.37 22.08 15.90
N ASP A 59 -1.05 21.84 15.83
CA ASP A 59 -0.07 22.38 16.79
C ASP A 59 0.07 23.89 16.56
N ALA A 60 -1.01 24.66 16.72
CA ALA A 60 -1.02 26.12 16.58
C ALA A 60 -0.92 26.85 17.92
N THR A 61 -0.32 26.25 18.95
CA THR A 61 -0.20 26.89 20.27
C THR A 61 1.23 26.96 20.82
N GLU A 62 2.21 26.25 20.23
CA GLU A 62 3.56 26.11 20.82
C GLU A 62 4.70 26.72 19.97
N VAL A 63 4.40 27.59 19.00
CA VAL A 63 5.45 28.36 18.32
C VAL A 63 5.23 29.84 18.60
N GLU A 64 5.58 30.25 19.83
CA GLU A 64 5.93 31.64 20.10
C GLU A 64 7.25 31.93 19.36
N ILE A 65 7.21 32.83 18.37
CA ILE A 65 8.39 33.40 17.70
C ILE A 65 8.67 34.76 18.33
#